data_AF-A0A949ID46-F1
#
_entry.id   AF-A0A949ID46-F1
#
_cell.length_a   1.000
_cell.length_b   1.000
_cell.length_c   1.000
_cell.angle_alpha   90.00
_cell.angle_beta   90.00
_cell.angle_gamma   90.00
#
_symmetry.space_group_name_H-M   'P 1'
#
loop_
_entity.id
_entity.type
_entity.pdbx_description
1 polymer ?
#
loop_
_entity_poly.entity_id
_entity_poly.type
_entity_poly.pdbx_seq_one_letter_code
_entity_poly.pdbx_strand_id
1 'polypeptide(L)'
;MASPVADAQAQDTRPSAATRRRIAYALTQRGRWAAAAVSLLALLTYALMLQLLANQHVPTVPWVGDTAGRLRVAPGDDAAWPGAAGHVIVGFADTALPALRELRSPRWQPQRALRERYFTDHALWAQAFAADRVSLRLDDGRLLDVPLAARGLTGIGPLFWLAGLVGLALVVVAAASFSTAPAVTSGLFLWAAFFIALALWCAGMDASRGPTWPPGVAEAITTTWQCADVLVMAALLGMVMRYPVMTTLARAWWAPLLVALGVCALVAHDPIGVGWWLAWGFVLLAAVAIVGLLLAVQRASPN
;
A
#
# COMPACT_ATOMS: atom_id res chain seq x y z
N MET A 1 -65.50 -35.89 -16.10
CA MET A 1 -64.26 -35.28 -16.63
C MET A 1 -64.09 -33.92 -16.00
N ALA A 2 -62.84 -33.60 -15.62
CA ALA A 2 -62.35 -32.42 -14.88
C ALA A 2 -62.69 -32.38 -13.37
N SER A 3 -61.71 -32.75 -12.54
CA SER A 3 -61.67 -32.51 -11.09
C SER A 3 -61.10 -31.10 -10.83
N PRO A 4 -61.84 -30.18 -10.19
CA PRO A 4 -61.40 -28.79 -10.02
C PRO A 4 -60.95 -28.52 -8.58
N VAL A 5 -59.84 -29.09 -8.10
CA VAL A 5 -59.28 -28.73 -6.78
C VAL A 5 -57.76 -28.94 -6.75
N ALA A 6 -56.99 -28.11 -7.47
CA ALA A 6 -55.52 -28.15 -7.42
C ALA A 6 -54.83 -26.77 -7.26
N ASP A 7 -55.58 -25.71 -6.91
CA ASP A 7 -55.03 -24.33 -6.89
C ASP A 7 -54.96 -23.65 -5.50
N ALA A 8 -55.20 -24.36 -4.39
CA ALA A 8 -55.47 -23.68 -3.11
C ALA A 8 -54.29 -23.53 -2.11
N GLN A 9 -53.05 -23.93 -2.42
CA GLN A 9 -51.95 -23.82 -1.44
C GLN A 9 -50.60 -23.42 -2.04
N ALA A 10 -50.57 -22.32 -2.81
CA ALA A 10 -49.36 -21.50 -2.83
C ALA A 10 -49.23 -20.80 -1.47
N GLN A 11 -48.86 -21.56 -0.43
CA GLN A 11 -48.54 -21.02 0.90
C GLN A 11 -47.48 -19.94 0.70
N ASP A 12 -47.79 -18.71 1.12
CA ASP A 12 -46.88 -17.59 1.06
C ASP A 12 -45.64 -17.92 1.90
N THR A 13 -44.59 -18.42 1.25
CA THR A 13 -43.31 -18.81 1.87
C THR A 13 -42.51 -17.60 2.36
N ARG A 14 -43.09 -16.40 2.31
CA ARG A 14 -42.42 -15.19 2.79
C ARG A 14 -42.20 -15.29 4.30
N PRO A 15 -40.95 -15.08 4.76
CA PRO A 15 -40.66 -15.08 6.18
C PRO A 15 -41.47 -13.99 6.90
N SER A 16 -41.97 -14.34 8.09
CA SER A 16 -42.72 -13.40 8.95
C SER A 16 -41.93 -12.10 9.16
N ALA A 17 -42.64 -10.99 9.43
CA ALA A 17 -41.98 -9.71 9.72
C ALA A 17 -40.97 -9.79 10.89
N ALA A 18 -41.27 -10.61 11.90
CA ALA A 18 -40.36 -10.88 13.02
C ALA A 18 -39.08 -11.61 12.58
N THR A 19 -39.21 -12.62 11.71
CA THR A 19 -38.06 -13.34 11.12
C THR A 19 -37.18 -12.39 10.31
N ARG A 20 -37.78 -11.52 9.48
CA ARG A 20 -37.04 -10.51 8.71
C ARG A 20 -36.28 -9.53 9.60
N ARG A 21 -36.88 -9.05 10.71
CA ARG A 21 -36.19 -8.18 11.69
C ARG A 21 -35.02 -8.87 12.37
N ARG A 22 -35.17 -10.14 12.77
CA ARG A 22 -34.09 -10.93 13.39
C ARG A 22 -32.91 -11.14 12.43
N ILE A 23 -33.20 -11.45 11.17
CA ILE A 23 -32.17 -11.58 10.12
C ILE A 23 -31.44 -10.25 9.91
N ALA A 24 -32.18 -9.15 9.78
CA ALA A 24 -31.59 -7.82 9.62
C ALA A 24 -30.69 -7.45 10.79
N TYR A 25 -31.16 -7.64 12.03
CA TYR A 25 -30.38 -7.38 13.24
C TYR A 25 -29.09 -8.21 13.29
N ALA A 26 -29.18 -9.51 13.00
CA ALA A 26 -28.02 -10.40 12.98
C ALA A 26 -26.99 -9.99 11.90
N LEU A 27 -27.44 -9.56 10.72
CA LEU A 27 -26.56 -9.05 9.66
C LEU A 27 -25.87 -7.75 10.08
N THR A 28 -26.60 -6.81 10.70
CA THR A 28 -26.01 -5.58 11.24
C THR A 28 -24.98 -5.86 12.33
N GLN A 29 -25.27 -6.79 13.24
CA GLN A 29 -24.34 -7.16 14.31
C GLN A 29 -23.07 -7.80 13.73
N ARG A 30 -23.19 -8.73 12.78
CA ARG A 30 -22.03 -9.32 12.09
C ARG A 30 -21.21 -8.28 11.32
N GLY A 31 -21.89 -7.34 10.64
CA GLY A 31 -21.25 -6.24 9.92
C GLY A 31 -20.40 -5.36 10.85
N ARG A 32 -20.91 -5.02 12.04
CA ARG A 32 -20.17 -4.26 13.05
C ARG A 32 -18.92 -4.98 13.55
N TRP A 33 -19.02 -6.28 13.83
CA TRP A 33 -17.85 -7.07 14.25
C TRP A 33 -16.79 -7.17 13.15
N ALA A 34 -17.22 -7.38 11.90
CA ALA A 34 -16.30 -7.42 10.77
C ALA A 34 -15.62 -6.05 10.53
N ALA A 35 -16.37 -4.95 10.62
CA ALA A 35 -15.79 -3.60 10.56
C ALA A 35 -14.75 -3.37 11.66
N ALA A 36 -15.09 -3.72 12.91
CA ALA A 36 -14.17 -3.60 14.04
C ALA A 36 -12.90 -4.45 13.85
N ALA A 37 -13.03 -5.69 13.37
CA ALA A 37 -11.90 -6.56 13.09
C ALA A 37 -10.97 -5.97 12.00
N VAL A 38 -11.53 -5.41 10.93
CA VAL A 38 -10.75 -4.75 9.87
C VAL A 38 -10.05 -3.50 10.40
N SER A 39 -10.72 -2.68 11.21
CA SER A 39 -10.10 -1.50 11.83
C SER A 39 -8.96 -1.88 12.78
N LEU A 40 -9.13 -2.93 13.58
CA LEU A 40 -8.06 -3.44 14.45
C LEU A 40 -6.88 -3.98 13.64
N LEU A 41 -7.15 -4.71 12.55
CA LEU A 41 -6.10 -5.20 11.65
C LEU A 41 -5.34 -4.05 11.00
N ALA A 42 -6.04 -2.99 10.58
CA ALA A 42 -5.44 -1.78 10.04
C ALA A 42 -4.53 -1.08 11.05
N LEU A 43 -5.00 -0.90 12.29
CA LEU A 43 -4.21 -0.32 13.38
C LEU A 43 -2.98 -1.17 13.72
N LEU A 44 -3.13 -2.49 13.80
CA LEU A 44 -2.03 -3.41 14.06
C LEU A 44 -0.99 -3.33 12.93
N THR A 45 -1.44 -3.37 11.67
CA THR A 45 -0.56 -3.28 10.51
C THR A 45 0.24 -1.97 10.53
N TYR A 46 -0.45 -0.85 10.76
CA TYR A 46 0.20 0.46 10.87
C TYR A 46 1.19 0.54 12.03
N ALA A 47 0.83 0.01 13.21
CA ALA A 47 1.71 -0.03 14.38
C ALA A 47 2.96 -0.89 14.14
N LEU A 48 2.83 -2.04 13.48
CA LEU A 48 3.96 -2.89 13.10
C LEU A 48 4.89 -2.20 12.10
N MET A 49 4.33 -1.48 11.11
CA MET A 49 5.12 -0.68 10.16
C MET A 49 5.87 0.47 10.86
N LEU A 50 5.20 1.15 11.80
CA LEU A 50 5.81 2.21 12.61
C LEU A 50 6.96 1.66 13.46
N GLN A 51 6.75 0.53 14.14
CA GLN A 51 7.76 -0.12 14.96
C GLN A 51 8.96 -0.57 14.11
N LEU A 52 8.69 -1.13 12.93
CA LEU A 52 9.73 -1.52 11.98
C LEU A 52 10.59 -0.33 11.57
N LEU A 53 9.99 0.82 11.25
CA LEU A 53 10.71 2.05 10.89
C LEU A 53 11.47 2.66 12.07
N ALA A 54 10.88 2.65 13.27
CA ALA A 54 11.47 3.23 14.47
C ALA A 54 12.75 2.50 14.90
N ASN A 55 12.78 1.18 14.70
CA ASN A 55 13.91 0.32 15.07
C ASN A 55 15.00 0.25 13.99
N GLN A 56 14.87 0.99 12.89
CA GLN A 56 15.95 1.07 11.90
C GLN A 56 17.13 1.81 12.48
N HIS A 57 18.29 1.17 12.49
CA HIS A 57 19.54 1.78 12.93
C HIS A 57 20.04 2.73 11.86
N VAL A 58 20.21 4.01 12.19
CA VAL A 58 20.72 5.05 11.30
C VAL A 58 22.03 5.61 11.86
N PRO A 59 22.97 6.04 11.01
CA PRO A 59 24.15 6.76 11.47
C PRO A 59 23.75 8.02 12.23
N THR A 60 24.37 8.23 13.39
CA THR A 60 24.13 9.43 14.19
C THR A 60 24.72 10.68 13.55
N VAL A 61 25.67 10.52 12.62
CA VAL A 61 26.22 11.62 11.86
C VAL A 61 25.15 12.19 10.92
N PRO A 62 24.84 13.49 10.99
CA PRO A 62 23.93 14.09 10.03
C PRO A 62 24.59 14.13 8.65
N TRP A 63 23.85 13.76 7.62
CA TRP A 63 24.28 13.86 6.23
C TRP A 63 23.22 14.57 5.38
N VAL A 64 23.65 15.08 4.22
CA VAL A 64 22.77 15.75 3.26
C VAL A 64 23.14 15.30 1.85
N GLY A 65 22.15 15.18 0.97
CA GLY A 65 22.40 14.97 -0.44
C GLY A 65 22.87 16.27 -1.11
N ASP A 66 23.90 16.20 -1.96
CA ASP A 66 24.29 17.31 -2.84
C ASP A 66 23.48 17.32 -4.15
N THR A 67 23.71 18.33 -5.01
CA THR A 67 23.04 18.46 -6.31
C THR A 67 23.37 17.33 -7.30
N ALA A 68 24.50 16.65 -7.09
CA ALA A 68 24.91 15.47 -7.83
C ALA A 68 24.30 14.17 -7.26
N GLY A 69 23.58 14.24 -6.14
CA GLY A 69 22.98 13.09 -5.46
C GLY A 69 23.97 12.25 -4.64
N ARG A 70 25.10 12.84 -4.24
CA ARG A 70 26.09 12.22 -3.35
C ARG A 70 25.78 12.62 -1.90
N LEU A 71 26.07 11.75 -0.94
CA LEU A 71 25.96 12.12 0.48
C LEU A 71 27.16 12.93 0.90
N ARG A 72 26.92 14.00 1.63
CA ARG A 72 27.93 14.79 2.31
C ARG A 72 27.63 14.80 3.79
N VAL A 73 28.68 14.73 4.60
CA VAL A 73 28.54 14.97 6.05
C VAL A 73 28.03 16.39 6.23
N ALA A 74 26.90 16.54 6.92
CA ALA A 74 26.29 17.83 7.15
C ALA A 74 27.18 18.67 8.08
N PRO A 75 27.18 20.01 7.95
CA PRO A 75 27.74 20.86 8.98
C PRO A 75 26.95 20.65 10.27
N GLY A 76 27.64 20.35 11.36
CA GLY A 76 27.05 20.24 12.68
C GLY A 76 28.04 20.75 13.73
N ASP A 77 27.50 21.25 14.84
CA ASP A 77 28.30 21.73 15.98
C ASP A 77 28.94 20.59 16.78
N ASP A 78 28.72 19.35 16.34
CA ASP A 78 29.15 18.15 17.03
C ASP A 78 30.68 18.01 16.89
N ALA A 79 31.38 18.38 17.97
CA ALA A 79 32.84 18.28 18.07
C ALA A 79 33.36 16.84 17.91
N ALA A 80 32.47 15.85 17.85
CA ALA A 80 32.79 14.46 17.57
C ALA A 80 33.40 14.22 16.18
N TRP A 81 33.13 15.09 15.19
CA TRP A 81 33.55 14.87 13.79
C TRP A 81 34.31 16.06 13.16
N PRO A 82 35.39 16.54 13.80
CA PRO A 82 36.07 17.75 13.37
C PRO A 82 36.67 17.58 11.97
N GLY A 83 36.30 18.47 11.06
CA GLY A 83 36.82 18.47 9.69
C GLY A 83 36.27 17.37 8.77
N ALA A 84 35.21 16.64 9.16
CA ALA A 84 34.48 15.75 8.27
C ALA A 84 33.34 16.47 7.52
N ALA A 85 32.84 17.58 8.08
CA ALA A 85 31.76 18.37 7.49
C ALA A 85 32.09 18.80 6.04
N GLY A 86 31.13 18.60 5.13
CA GLY A 86 31.28 18.95 3.72
C GLY A 86 32.00 17.90 2.86
N HIS A 87 32.64 16.89 3.44
CA HIS A 87 33.21 15.78 2.68
C HIS A 87 32.15 14.83 2.17
N VAL A 88 32.38 14.27 0.97
CA VAL A 88 31.48 13.29 0.36
C VAL A 88 31.74 11.91 0.96
N ILE A 89 30.68 11.19 1.30
CA ILE A 89 30.75 9.79 1.71
C ILE A 89 30.80 8.94 0.44
N VAL A 90 31.92 8.24 0.23
CA VAL A 90 32.21 7.45 -0.97
C VAL A 90 32.15 5.93 -0.75
N GLY A 91 32.05 5.48 0.51
CA GLY A 91 32.13 4.07 0.83
C GLY A 91 31.81 3.73 2.29
N PHE A 92 31.78 2.43 2.56
CA PHE A 92 31.91 1.83 3.89
C PHE A 92 33.22 1.06 3.94
N ALA A 93 34.18 1.46 4.79
CA ALA A 93 35.51 0.85 4.85
C ALA A 93 36.08 0.56 3.44
N ASP A 94 36.05 -0.70 3.00
CA ASP A 94 36.56 -1.16 1.70
C ASP A 94 35.52 -1.21 0.57
N THR A 95 34.24 -1.07 0.88
CA THR A 95 33.13 -1.16 -0.07
C THR A 95 32.75 0.22 -0.60
N ALA A 96 32.72 0.41 -1.92
CA ALA A 96 32.23 1.65 -2.52
C ALA A 96 30.70 1.78 -2.37
N LEU A 97 30.23 3.00 -2.12
CA LEU A 97 28.80 3.27 -1.99
C LEU A 97 28.18 3.59 -3.35
N PRO A 98 27.02 3.00 -3.68
CA PRO A 98 26.24 3.43 -4.83
C PRO A 98 25.71 4.84 -4.60
N ALA A 99 25.60 5.64 -5.66
CA ALA A 99 25.08 7.00 -5.58
C ALA A 99 23.58 6.97 -5.24
N LEU A 100 23.12 7.80 -4.30
CA LEU A 100 21.68 7.86 -3.93
C LEU A 100 20.75 8.26 -5.07
N ARG A 101 21.28 8.91 -6.12
CA ARG A 101 20.53 9.16 -7.35
C ARG A 101 19.97 7.87 -7.97
N GLU A 102 20.61 6.73 -7.74
CA GLU A 102 20.17 5.41 -8.19
C GLU A 102 19.12 4.79 -7.25
N LEU A 103 18.98 5.31 -6.02
CA LEU A 103 17.97 4.89 -5.04
C LEU A 103 16.60 5.54 -5.23
N ARG A 104 16.20 5.82 -6.48
CA ARG A 104 14.80 6.12 -6.77
C ARG A 104 13.95 4.90 -6.43
N SER A 105 12.75 5.13 -5.89
CA SER A 105 11.83 4.05 -5.56
C SER A 105 11.73 3.01 -6.69
N PRO A 106 11.89 1.71 -6.38
CA PRO A 106 11.92 0.65 -7.40
C PRO A 106 10.60 0.62 -8.18
N ARG A 107 9.50 1.12 -7.61
CA ARG A 107 8.19 1.24 -8.28
C ARG A 107 8.22 2.11 -9.52
N TRP A 108 9.07 3.13 -9.54
CA TRP A 108 9.16 4.09 -10.64
C TRP A 108 10.22 3.71 -11.66
N GLN A 109 10.90 2.58 -11.45
CA GLN A 109 11.93 2.11 -12.34
C GLN A 109 11.32 1.15 -13.36
N PRO A 110 11.27 1.49 -14.66
CA PRO A 110 10.64 0.64 -15.68
C PRO A 110 11.48 -0.60 -16.00
N GLN A 111 12.80 -0.52 -15.82
CA GLN A 111 13.73 -1.59 -16.16
C GLN A 111 13.99 -2.51 -14.97
N ARG A 112 13.87 -3.82 -15.18
CA ARG A 112 14.14 -4.85 -14.16
C ARG A 112 15.57 -4.78 -13.61
N ALA A 113 16.56 -4.61 -14.49
CA ALA A 113 17.97 -4.53 -14.09
C ALA A 113 18.24 -3.37 -13.10
N LEU A 114 17.57 -2.22 -13.28
CA LEU A 114 17.69 -1.11 -12.34
C LEU A 114 17.11 -1.46 -10.96
N ARG A 115 15.98 -2.19 -10.93
CA ARG A 115 15.34 -2.63 -9.68
C ARG A 115 16.18 -3.66 -8.94
N GLU A 116 16.73 -4.64 -9.66
CA GLU A 116 17.65 -5.63 -9.09
C GLU A 116 18.90 -4.96 -8.52
N ARG A 117 19.46 -3.98 -9.25
CA ARG A 117 20.55 -3.16 -8.75
C ARG A 117 20.16 -2.38 -7.50
N TYR A 118 18.98 -1.76 -7.50
CA TYR A 118 18.43 -1.06 -6.33
C TYR A 118 18.34 -1.97 -5.09
N PHE A 119 17.82 -3.19 -5.24
CA PHE A 119 17.72 -4.13 -4.11
C PHE A 119 19.09 -4.64 -3.66
N THR A 120 20.02 -4.86 -4.60
CA THR A 120 21.41 -5.23 -4.30
C THR A 120 22.12 -4.13 -3.51
N ASP A 121 22.00 -2.89 -3.98
CA ASP A 121 22.55 -1.72 -3.34
C ASP A 121 21.97 -1.57 -1.92
N HIS A 122 20.65 -1.69 -1.76
CA HIS A 122 20.01 -1.66 -0.44
C HIS A 122 20.48 -2.78 0.48
N ALA A 123 20.72 -3.98 -0.02
CA ALA A 123 21.25 -5.08 0.78
C ALA A 123 22.66 -4.77 1.29
N LEU A 124 23.52 -4.12 0.48
CA LEU A 124 24.84 -3.68 0.93
C LEU A 124 24.75 -2.63 2.04
N TRP A 125 23.86 -1.65 1.89
CA TRP A 125 23.59 -0.66 2.95
C TRP A 125 23.05 -1.32 4.22
N ALA A 126 22.10 -2.25 4.08
CA ALA A 126 21.51 -2.98 5.19
C ALA A 126 22.56 -3.78 5.97
N GLN A 127 23.47 -4.45 5.26
CA GLN A 127 24.55 -5.23 5.85
C GLN A 127 25.55 -4.33 6.59
N ALA A 128 25.92 -3.19 5.99
CA ALA A 128 26.81 -2.22 6.64
C ALA A 128 26.20 -1.63 7.93
N PHE A 129 24.88 -1.54 8.01
CA PHE A 129 24.15 -1.00 9.16
C PHE A 129 23.58 -2.05 10.11
N ALA A 130 23.92 -3.33 9.91
CA ALA A 130 23.53 -4.40 10.83
C ALA A 130 24.38 -4.41 12.11
N ALA A 131 25.53 -3.74 12.12
CA ALA A 131 26.39 -3.59 13.29
C ALA A 131 25.93 -2.42 14.19
N ASP A 132 26.58 -2.24 15.35
CA ASP A 132 26.34 -1.06 16.23
C ASP A 132 27.10 0.18 15.75
N ARG A 133 28.07 0.01 14.85
CA ARG A 133 28.92 1.08 14.30
C ARG A 133 29.20 0.82 12.83
N VAL A 134 29.46 1.89 12.09
CA VAL A 134 29.84 1.84 10.68
C VAL A 134 31.02 2.76 10.42
N SER A 135 32.01 2.27 9.67
CA SER A 135 33.16 3.05 9.21
C SER A 135 32.84 3.67 7.85
N LEU A 136 32.53 4.95 7.80
CA LEU A 136 32.25 5.68 6.58
C LEU A 136 33.55 6.13 5.92
N ARG A 137 33.75 5.85 4.64
CA ARG A 137 34.90 6.33 3.86
C ARG A 137 34.55 7.65 3.19
N LEU A 138 35.38 8.66 3.42
CA LEU A 138 35.26 10.00 2.84
C LEU A 138 36.06 10.11 1.54
N ASP A 139 35.73 11.13 0.74
CA ASP A 139 36.37 11.42 -0.56
C ASP A 139 37.87 11.74 -0.48
N ASP A 140 38.34 12.20 0.67
CA ASP A 140 39.75 12.43 0.97
C ASP A 140 40.49 11.21 1.54
N GLY A 141 39.80 10.06 1.60
CA GLY A 141 40.34 8.79 2.09
C GLY A 141 40.25 8.60 3.60
N ARG A 142 39.78 9.60 4.38
CA ARG A 142 39.56 9.42 5.83
C ARG A 142 38.45 8.41 6.09
N LEU A 143 38.61 7.64 7.17
CA LEU A 143 37.57 6.77 7.71
C LEU A 143 36.94 7.44 8.94
N LEU A 144 35.62 7.43 8.99
CA LEU A 144 34.82 8.01 10.06
C LEU A 144 34.00 6.91 10.74
N ASP A 145 34.36 6.55 11.98
CA ASP A 145 33.67 5.52 12.74
C ASP A 145 32.45 6.05 13.48
N VAL A 146 31.28 5.90 12.87
CA VAL A 146 30.03 6.48 13.34
C VAL A 146 29.20 5.43 14.09
N PRO A 147 28.71 5.73 15.31
CA PRO A 147 27.77 4.85 15.98
C PRO A 147 26.41 4.88 15.27
N LEU A 148 25.73 3.74 15.32
CA LEU A 148 24.39 3.59 14.79
C LEU A 148 23.40 3.66 15.95
N ALA A 149 22.30 4.39 15.75
CA ALA A 149 21.24 4.51 16.75
C ALA A 149 19.89 4.21 16.11
N ALA A 150 18.95 3.69 16.90
CA ALA A 150 17.58 3.54 16.46
C ALA A 150 17.03 4.90 16.02
N ARG A 151 16.44 4.95 14.83
CA ARG A 151 15.83 6.15 14.25
C ARG A 151 14.78 6.79 15.17
N GLY A 152 14.06 5.96 15.92
CA GLY A 152 12.96 6.40 16.78
C GLY A 152 11.77 6.93 15.98
N LEU A 153 10.70 7.31 16.70
CA LEU A 153 9.47 7.81 16.08
C LEU A 153 9.61 9.22 15.48
N THR A 154 10.49 10.03 16.05
CA THR A 154 10.75 11.40 15.58
C THR A 154 11.47 11.42 14.23
N GLY A 155 12.28 10.39 13.93
CA GLY A 155 13.02 10.26 12.68
C GLY A 155 12.21 9.71 11.48
N ILE A 156 10.93 9.37 11.66
CA ILE A 156 10.08 8.75 10.62
C ILE A 156 9.63 9.76 9.55
N GLY A 157 9.80 11.06 9.76
CA GLY A 157 9.51 12.09 8.76
C GLY A 157 8.01 12.37 8.56
N PRO A 158 7.63 13.60 8.17
CA PRO A 158 6.22 14.03 8.16
C PRO A 158 5.35 13.32 7.12
N LEU A 159 5.93 12.87 6.00
CA LEU A 159 5.18 12.23 4.92
C LEU A 159 4.59 10.88 5.34
N PHE A 160 5.32 10.08 6.12
CA PHE A 160 4.77 8.82 6.64
C PHE A 160 3.64 9.08 7.63
N TRP A 161 3.78 10.07 8.52
CA TRP A 161 2.71 10.44 9.45
C TRP A 161 1.43 10.88 8.72
N LEU A 162 1.57 11.67 7.67
CA LEU A 162 0.45 12.10 6.84
C LEU A 162 -0.21 10.91 6.13
N ALA A 163 0.59 10.03 5.51
CA ALA A 163 0.10 8.82 4.86
C ALA A 163 -0.61 7.88 5.86
N GLY A 164 -0.05 7.76 7.07
CA GLY A 164 -0.63 7.04 8.20
C GLY A 164 -2.01 7.56 8.57
N LEU A 165 -2.11 8.87 8.83
CA LEU A 165 -3.36 9.54 9.21
C LEU A 165 -4.44 9.39 8.13
N VAL A 166 -4.10 9.66 6.87
CA VAL A 166 -5.03 9.55 5.74
C VAL A 166 -5.49 8.10 5.56
N GLY A 167 -4.57 7.14 5.58
CA GLY A 167 -4.91 5.72 5.47
C GLY A 167 -5.82 5.23 6.58
N LEU A 168 -5.54 5.58 7.83
CA LEU A 168 -6.40 5.22 8.97
C LEU A 168 -7.78 5.88 8.89
N ALA A 169 -7.84 7.16 8.51
CA ALA A 169 -9.11 7.87 8.33
C ALA A 169 -9.98 7.20 7.26
N LEU A 170 -9.38 6.80 6.12
CA LEU A 170 -10.09 6.08 5.06
C LEU A 170 -10.70 4.76 5.57
N VAL A 171 -9.93 3.96 6.32
CA VAL A 171 -10.43 2.71 6.90
C VAL A 171 -11.55 2.96 7.89
N VAL A 172 -11.43 3.95 8.77
CA VAL A 172 -12.47 4.28 9.77
C VAL A 172 -13.76 4.71 9.08
N VAL A 173 -13.69 5.59 8.08
CA VAL A 173 -14.86 6.03 7.32
C VAL A 173 -15.54 4.83 6.64
N ALA A 174 -14.77 3.98 5.97
CA ALA A 174 -15.33 2.82 5.30
C ALA A 174 -15.91 1.78 6.26
N ALA A 175 -15.28 1.57 7.42
CA ALA A 175 -15.76 0.67 8.47
C ALA A 175 -17.06 1.19 9.08
N ALA A 176 -17.18 2.52 9.28
CA ALA A 176 -18.40 3.16 9.72
C ALA A 176 -19.53 2.99 8.69
N SER A 177 -19.26 3.22 7.39
CA SER A 177 -20.23 3.00 6.31
C SER A 177 -20.71 1.55 6.24
N PHE A 178 -19.80 0.57 6.39
CA PHE A 178 -20.17 -0.85 6.41
C PHE A 178 -20.97 -1.24 7.66
N SER A 179 -20.68 -0.62 8.80
CA SER A 179 -21.37 -0.87 10.07
C SER A 179 -22.81 -0.35 10.09
N THR A 180 -23.09 0.76 9.39
CA THR A 180 -24.43 1.36 9.31
C THR A 180 -25.33 0.64 8.32
N ALA A 181 -24.78 0.22 7.18
CA ALA A 181 -25.52 -0.47 6.14
C ALA A 181 -24.67 -1.63 5.57
N PRO A 182 -24.71 -2.83 6.17
CA PRO A 182 -23.90 -3.97 5.71
C PRO A 182 -24.45 -4.54 4.41
N ALA A 183 -24.04 -3.93 3.30
CA ALA A 183 -24.24 -4.41 1.95
C ALA A 183 -22.90 -4.91 1.38
N VAL A 184 -22.97 -5.69 0.30
CA VAL A 184 -21.73 -6.13 -0.35
C VAL A 184 -20.96 -4.93 -0.94
N THR A 185 -21.66 -3.92 -1.47
CA THR A 185 -21.00 -2.71 -2.01
C THR A 185 -20.22 -1.96 -0.93
N SER A 186 -20.78 -1.80 0.27
CA SER A 186 -20.05 -1.23 1.42
C SER A 186 -18.91 -2.13 1.89
N GLY A 187 -19.04 -3.45 1.76
CA GLY A 187 -17.96 -4.39 2.05
C GLY A 187 -16.79 -4.26 1.05
N LEU A 188 -17.10 -4.11 -0.24
CA LEU A 188 -16.11 -3.83 -1.28
C LEU A 188 -15.46 -2.46 -1.08
N PHE A 189 -16.22 -1.45 -0.62
CA PHE A 189 -15.67 -0.15 -0.26
C PHE A 189 -14.70 -0.25 0.93
N LEU A 190 -15.07 -0.97 2.00
CA LEU A 190 -14.19 -1.25 3.13
C LEU A 190 -12.90 -1.98 2.70
N TRP A 191 -13.03 -2.96 1.82
CA TRP A 191 -11.89 -3.66 1.23
C TRP A 191 -10.98 -2.72 0.46
N ALA A 192 -11.53 -1.94 -0.48
CA ALA A 192 -10.77 -0.96 -1.25
C ALA A 192 -10.06 0.06 -0.34
N ALA A 193 -10.76 0.61 0.66
CA ALA A 193 -10.19 1.56 1.60
C ALA A 193 -9.01 0.97 2.40
N PHE A 194 -9.11 -0.29 2.83
CA PHE A 194 -8.02 -1.00 3.51
C PHE A 194 -6.78 -1.13 2.62
N PHE A 195 -6.93 -1.56 1.36
CA PHE A 195 -5.78 -1.71 0.47
C PHE A 195 -5.22 -0.37 -0.03
N ILE A 196 -6.05 0.67 -0.19
CA ILE A 196 -5.57 2.03 -0.43
C ILE A 196 -4.73 2.51 0.76
N ALA A 197 -5.20 2.28 1.99
CA ALA A 197 -4.44 2.63 3.18
C ALA A 197 -3.10 1.88 3.23
N LEU A 198 -3.10 0.58 2.94
CA LEU A 198 -1.89 -0.22 2.88
C LEU A 198 -0.89 0.31 1.83
N ALA A 199 -1.36 0.64 0.62
CA ALA A 199 -0.55 1.24 -0.43
C ALA A 199 0.02 2.60 -0.01
N LEU A 200 -0.77 3.44 0.65
CA LEU A 200 -0.32 4.73 1.19
C LEU A 200 0.76 4.54 2.28
N TRP A 201 0.60 3.57 3.18
CA TRP A 201 1.60 3.30 4.21
C TRP A 201 2.90 2.79 3.59
N CYS A 202 2.83 1.88 2.62
CA CYS A 202 3.99 1.46 1.83
C CYS A 202 4.67 2.64 1.13
N ALA A 203 3.89 3.58 0.56
CA ALA A 203 4.42 4.80 -0.03
C ALA A 203 5.08 5.73 1.00
N GLY A 204 4.50 5.85 2.19
CA GLY A 204 5.08 6.58 3.31
C GLY A 204 6.40 5.96 3.75
N MET A 205 6.45 4.63 3.89
CA MET A 205 7.66 3.88 4.21
C MET A 205 8.77 4.11 3.18
N ASP A 206 8.39 4.07 1.90
CA ASP A 206 9.24 4.35 0.75
C ASP A 206 9.79 5.79 0.77
N ALA A 207 8.96 6.78 1.14
CA ALA A 207 9.38 8.18 1.25
C ALA A 207 10.26 8.45 2.48
N SER A 208 10.02 7.75 3.58
CA SER A 208 10.81 7.83 4.81
C SER A 208 12.11 7.03 4.75
N ARG A 209 12.50 6.53 3.58
CA ARG A 209 13.68 5.68 3.43
C ARG A 209 14.95 6.30 3.99
N GLY A 210 15.52 5.62 4.97
CA GLY A 210 16.97 5.58 5.14
C GLY A 210 17.54 4.39 4.35
N PRO A 211 18.85 4.28 4.14
CA PRO A 211 19.46 3.11 3.49
C PRO A 211 19.38 1.83 4.33
N THR A 212 18.77 1.89 5.51
CA THR A 212 18.91 0.99 6.66
C THR A 212 17.82 -0.08 6.76
N TRP A 213 17.12 -0.35 5.66
CA TRP A 213 16.09 -1.37 5.62
C TRP A 213 16.71 -2.75 5.79
N PRO A 214 16.15 -3.65 6.62
CA PRO A 214 16.64 -5.02 6.68
C PRO A 214 16.57 -5.69 5.30
N PRO A 215 17.48 -6.64 5.00
CA PRO A 215 17.48 -7.35 3.73
C PRO A 215 16.10 -7.95 3.41
N GLY A 216 15.67 -7.83 2.15
CA GLY A 216 14.38 -8.34 1.68
C GLY A 216 13.15 -7.49 2.04
N VAL A 217 13.23 -6.58 3.01
CA VAL A 217 12.06 -5.76 3.40
C VAL A 217 11.68 -4.75 2.32
N ALA A 218 12.66 -4.15 1.65
CA ALA A 218 12.41 -3.23 0.54
C ALA A 218 11.65 -3.91 -0.61
N GLU A 219 12.00 -5.16 -0.90
CA GLU A 219 11.32 -6.00 -1.88
C GLU A 219 9.90 -6.34 -1.40
N ALA A 220 9.77 -6.84 -0.17
CA ALA A 220 8.47 -7.18 0.43
C ALA A 220 7.48 -6.00 0.43
N ILE A 221 7.94 -4.77 0.70
CA ILE A 221 7.09 -3.57 0.62
C ILE A 221 6.66 -3.27 -0.80
N THR A 222 7.57 -3.38 -1.74
CA THR A 222 7.27 -3.15 -3.16
C THR A 222 6.23 -4.15 -3.64
N THR A 223 6.38 -5.43 -3.30
CA THR A 223 5.41 -6.48 -3.60
C THR A 223 4.08 -6.26 -2.88
N THR A 224 4.12 -5.96 -1.58
CA THR A 224 2.91 -5.71 -0.76
C THR A 224 2.09 -4.56 -1.34
N TRP A 225 2.77 -3.49 -1.74
CA TRP A 225 2.15 -2.36 -2.41
C TRP A 225 1.47 -2.80 -3.71
N GLN A 226 2.16 -3.50 -4.60
CA GLN A 226 1.58 -3.97 -5.86
C GLN A 226 0.36 -4.87 -5.65
N CYS A 227 0.44 -5.79 -4.69
CA CYS A 227 -0.70 -6.64 -4.33
C CYS A 227 -1.87 -5.78 -3.84
N ALA A 228 -1.60 -4.76 -3.02
CA ALA A 228 -2.62 -3.84 -2.55
C ALA A 228 -3.30 -3.12 -3.73
N ASP A 229 -2.52 -2.58 -4.68
CA ASP A 229 -3.04 -1.92 -5.86
C ASP A 229 -3.98 -2.82 -6.65
N VAL A 230 -3.59 -4.08 -6.93
CA VAL A 230 -4.46 -5.03 -7.65
C VAL A 230 -5.75 -5.32 -6.88
N LEU A 231 -5.67 -5.46 -5.56
CA LEU A 231 -6.83 -5.73 -4.70
C LEU A 231 -7.78 -4.52 -4.61
N VAL A 232 -7.26 -3.30 -4.66
CA VAL A 232 -8.08 -2.08 -4.82
C VAL A 232 -8.84 -2.17 -6.14
N MET A 233 -8.16 -2.49 -7.24
CA MET A 233 -8.80 -2.53 -8.56
C MET A 233 -9.87 -3.62 -8.66
N ALA A 234 -9.62 -4.79 -8.07
CA ALA A 234 -10.61 -5.85 -7.98
C ALA A 234 -11.87 -5.39 -7.24
N ALA A 235 -11.72 -4.66 -6.14
CA ALA A 235 -12.84 -4.13 -5.37
C ALA A 235 -13.60 -3.03 -6.11
N LEU A 236 -12.90 -2.09 -6.74
CA LEU A 236 -13.51 -1.03 -7.55
C LEU A 236 -14.32 -1.63 -8.71
N LEU A 237 -13.75 -2.57 -9.45
CA LEU A 237 -14.44 -3.25 -10.55
C LEU A 237 -15.65 -4.05 -10.03
N GLY A 238 -15.52 -4.71 -8.88
CA GLY A 238 -16.64 -5.39 -8.22
C GLY A 238 -17.79 -4.46 -7.83
N MET A 239 -17.49 -3.23 -7.40
CA MET A 239 -18.52 -2.22 -7.09
C MET A 239 -19.24 -1.77 -8.36
N VAL A 240 -18.52 -1.59 -9.46
CA VAL A 240 -19.07 -1.15 -10.75
C VAL A 240 -19.98 -2.21 -11.36
N MET A 241 -19.56 -3.47 -11.33
CA MET A 241 -20.35 -4.58 -11.89
C MET A 241 -21.69 -4.78 -11.17
N ARG A 242 -21.86 -4.19 -9.98
CA ARG A 242 -23.11 -4.19 -9.22
C ARG A 242 -24.03 -3.02 -9.54
N TYR A 243 -23.62 -2.09 -10.40
CA TYR A 243 -24.47 -0.99 -10.81
C TYR A 243 -25.62 -1.49 -11.72
N PRO A 244 -26.88 -1.11 -11.47
CA PRO A 244 -28.07 -1.72 -12.09
C PRO A 244 -28.14 -1.59 -13.62
N VAL A 245 -27.37 -0.69 -14.23
CA VAL A 245 -27.31 -0.48 -15.68
C VAL A 245 -26.50 -1.57 -16.40
N MET A 246 -25.70 -2.37 -15.68
CA MET A 246 -24.80 -3.38 -16.25
C MET A 246 -25.37 -4.81 -16.28
N THR A 247 -26.70 -4.99 -16.16
CA THR A 247 -27.37 -6.28 -15.90
C THR A 247 -27.17 -7.37 -16.97
N THR A 248 -26.86 -7.04 -18.22
CA THR A 248 -26.51 -8.02 -19.27
C THR A 248 -25.05 -8.49 -19.22
N LEU A 249 -24.12 -7.64 -18.76
CA LEU A 249 -22.72 -8.00 -18.50
C LEU A 249 -22.48 -8.56 -17.09
N ALA A 250 -23.41 -8.34 -16.15
CA ALA A 250 -23.35 -8.76 -14.75
C ALA A 250 -23.28 -10.29 -14.53
N ARG A 251 -23.60 -11.11 -15.54
CA ARG A 251 -23.41 -12.57 -15.46
C ARG A 251 -21.93 -12.99 -15.38
N ALA A 252 -21.01 -12.11 -15.73
CA ALA A 252 -19.57 -12.30 -15.61
C ALA A 252 -18.98 -11.62 -14.36
N TRP A 253 -19.69 -11.64 -13.22
CA TRP A 253 -19.21 -11.06 -11.95
C TRP A 253 -17.87 -11.66 -11.46
N TRP A 254 -17.52 -12.85 -11.94
CA TRP A 254 -16.25 -13.53 -11.68
C TRP A 254 -15.10 -13.07 -12.61
N ALA A 255 -15.41 -12.47 -13.77
CA ALA A 255 -14.39 -12.02 -14.72
C ALA A 255 -13.46 -10.94 -14.13
N PRO A 256 -13.94 -9.94 -13.35
CA PRO A 256 -13.09 -9.05 -12.57
C PRO A 256 -12.09 -9.76 -11.67
N LEU A 257 -12.54 -10.80 -10.97
CA LEU A 257 -11.72 -11.57 -10.04
C LEU A 257 -10.69 -12.40 -10.81
N LEU A 258 -11.05 -13.01 -11.93
CA LEU A 258 -10.11 -13.75 -12.77
C LEU A 258 -9.11 -12.83 -13.48
N VAL A 259 -9.53 -11.62 -13.89
CA VAL A 259 -8.61 -10.60 -14.41
C VAL A 259 -7.67 -10.14 -13.32
N ALA A 260 -8.16 -9.88 -12.11
CA ALA A 260 -7.30 -9.53 -10.98
C ALA A 260 -6.34 -10.67 -10.60
N LEU A 261 -6.79 -11.92 -10.58
CA LEU A 261 -5.95 -13.10 -10.34
C LEU A 261 -4.95 -13.33 -11.46
N GLY A 262 -5.35 -13.14 -12.72
CA GLY A 262 -4.49 -13.23 -13.89
C GLY A 262 -3.43 -12.12 -13.90
N VAL A 263 -3.80 -10.90 -13.51
CA VAL A 263 -2.88 -9.79 -13.32
C VAL A 263 -1.95 -10.08 -12.14
N CYS A 264 -2.44 -10.58 -11.00
CA CYS A 264 -1.58 -11.02 -9.88
C CYS A 264 -0.57 -12.10 -10.32
N ALA A 265 -0.99 -13.08 -11.12
CA ALA A 265 -0.12 -14.14 -11.63
C ALA A 265 0.91 -13.59 -12.64
N LEU A 266 0.53 -12.63 -13.48
CA LEU A 266 1.44 -11.92 -14.40
C LEU A 266 2.45 -11.04 -13.65
N VAL A 267 1.99 -10.34 -12.62
CA VAL A 267 2.81 -9.49 -11.74
C VAL A 267 3.77 -10.33 -10.91
N ALA A 268 3.41 -11.56 -10.53
CA ALA A 268 4.33 -12.49 -9.88
C ALA A 268 5.54 -12.87 -10.77
N HIS A 269 5.41 -12.76 -12.10
CA HIS A 269 6.49 -13.09 -13.04
C HIS A 269 7.32 -11.88 -13.53
N ASP A 270 6.73 -10.70 -13.69
CA ASP A 270 7.46 -9.44 -13.93
C ASP A 270 6.71 -8.24 -13.32
N PRO A 271 6.95 -7.94 -12.02
CA PRO A 271 6.07 -7.11 -11.22
C PRO A 271 5.97 -5.64 -11.66
N ILE A 272 6.92 -5.15 -12.47
CA ILE A 272 6.98 -3.73 -12.92
C ILE A 272 7.49 -3.67 -14.38
N GLY A 273 7.14 -4.66 -15.20
CA GLY A 273 7.37 -4.61 -16.64
C GLY A 273 6.39 -3.68 -17.36
N VAL A 274 6.47 -3.61 -18.69
CA VAL A 274 5.49 -2.88 -19.52
C VAL A 274 4.06 -3.36 -19.22
N GLY A 275 3.87 -4.65 -18.94
CA GLY A 275 2.58 -5.23 -18.57
C GLY A 275 1.94 -4.59 -17.33
N TRP A 276 2.72 -4.21 -16.31
CA TRP A 276 2.21 -3.55 -15.10
C TRP A 276 1.67 -2.15 -15.41
N TRP A 277 2.41 -1.36 -16.17
CA TRP A 277 1.99 -0.02 -16.58
C TRP A 277 0.78 -0.06 -17.51
N LEU A 278 0.71 -1.04 -18.41
CA LEU A 278 -0.48 -1.27 -19.24
C LEU A 278 -1.69 -1.67 -18.39
N ALA A 279 -1.52 -2.55 -17.41
CA ALA A 279 -2.61 -2.93 -16.49
C ALA A 279 -3.15 -1.70 -15.75
N TRP A 280 -2.28 -0.84 -15.23
CA TRP A 280 -2.67 0.45 -14.64
C TRP A 280 -3.37 1.37 -15.64
N GLY A 281 -2.87 1.47 -16.87
CA GLY A 281 -3.50 2.25 -17.94
C GLY A 281 -4.92 1.76 -18.25
N PHE A 282 -5.12 0.44 -18.39
CA PHE A 282 -6.44 -0.16 -18.62
C PHE A 282 -7.39 0.05 -17.46
N VAL A 283 -6.89 -0.07 -16.23
CA VAL A 283 -7.66 0.19 -15.02
C VAL A 283 -8.10 1.65 -14.93
N LEU A 284 -7.19 2.59 -15.17
CA LEU A 284 -7.50 4.03 -15.20
C LEU A 284 -8.54 4.35 -16.28
N LEU A 285 -8.36 3.79 -17.48
CA LEU A 285 -9.33 3.94 -18.57
C LEU A 285 -10.70 3.36 -18.20
N ALA A 286 -10.73 2.17 -17.58
CA ALA A 286 -11.96 1.58 -17.10
C ALA A 286 -12.63 2.46 -16.05
N ALA A 287 -11.88 2.95 -15.05
CA ALA A 287 -12.39 3.85 -14.01
C ALA A 287 -12.95 5.14 -14.60
N VAL A 288 -12.28 5.76 -15.57
CA VAL A 288 -12.77 6.96 -16.28
C VAL A 288 -14.04 6.64 -17.06
N ALA A 289 -14.08 5.52 -17.79
CA ALA A 289 -15.27 5.09 -18.53
C ALA A 289 -16.47 4.85 -17.60
N ILE A 290 -16.22 4.27 -16.43
CA ILE A 290 -17.21 4.05 -15.37
C ILE A 290 -17.75 5.38 -14.85
N VAL A 291 -16.88 6.32 -14.49
CA VAL A 291 -17.32 7.65 -14.02
C VAL A 291 -18.12 8.36 -15.12
N GLY A 292 -17.66 8.30 -16.36
CA GLY A 292 -18.39 8.84 -17.52
C GLY A 292 -19.78 8.22 -17.67
N LEU A 293 -19.90 6.90 -17.53
CA LEU A 293 -21.17 6.19 -17.55
C LEU A 293 -22.07 6.60 -16.38
N LEU A 294 -21.54 6.69 -15.16
CA LEU A 294 -22.29 7.11 -13.98
C LEU A 294 -22.84 8.54 -14.14
N LEU A 295 -22.02 9.46 -14.63
CA LEU A 295 -22.44 10.83 -14.93
C LEU A 295 -23.49 10.88 -16.05
N ALA A 296 -23.34 10.06 -17.10
CA ALA A 296 -24.32 9.96 -18.18
C ALA A 296 -25.67 9.42 -17.67
N VAL A 297 -25.65 8.39 -16.82
CA VAL A 297 -26.85 7.83 -16.19
C VAL A 297 -27.52 8.84 -15.25
N GLN A 298 -26.75 9.60 -14.47
CA GLN A 298 -27.28 10.67 -13.63
C GLN A 298 -27.93 11.78 -14.48
N ARG A 299 -27.36 12.13 -15.63
CA ARG A 299 -27.98 13.10 -16.55
C ARG A 299 -29.23 12.58 -17.25
N ALA A 300 -29.28 11.27 -17.54
CA ALA A 300 -30.39 10.62 -18.23
C ALA A 300 -31.56 10.24 -17.30
N SER A 301 -31.36 10.28 -15.99
CA SER A 301 -32.41 10.08 -14.99
C SER A 301 -32.89 11.44 -14.50
N PRO A 302 -33.94 12.04 -15.11
CA PRO A 302 -34.55 13.22 -14.54
C PRO A 302 -35.15 12.84 -13.18
N ASN A 303 -34.80 13.61 -12.14
CA ASN A 303 -35.50 13.55 -10.85
C ASN A 303 -36.99 13.88 -11.02
#